data_AF-A0A9P0M1E5-F1
#
_entry.id   AF-A0A9P0M1E5-F1
#
_cell.length_a   1.000
_cell.length_b   1.000
_cell.length_c   1.000
_cell.angle_alpha   90.00
_cell.angle_beta   90.00
_cell.angle_gamma   90.00
#
_symmetry.space_group_name_H-M   'P 1'
#
loop_
_entity.id
_entity.type
_entity.pdbx_description
1 polymer ?
#
loop_
_entity_poly.entity_id
_entity_poly.type
_entity_poly.pdbx_seq_one_letter_code
_entity_poly.pdbx_strand_id
1 'polypeptide(L)' 'MAEMNGNFCVKCEEKKVIQTEKMLKCNGNCNKGLHYTCSSYNTSELQFLESNKNNIKWFCDGCSQSNTTVRVSQ' A
#
# COMPACT_ATOMS: atom_id res chain seq x y z
N MET A 1 -16.05 0.60 20.18
CA MET A 1 -15.37 1.77 19.62
C MET A 1 -14.64 1.28 18.38
N ALA A 2 -15.22 1.46 17.19
CA ALA A 2 -14.64 0.91 15.96
C ALA A 2 -13.45 1.78 15.55
N GLU A 3 -12.24 1.25 15.67
CA GLU A 3 -11.02 1.86 15.16
C GLU A 3 -11.15 1.99 13.64
N MET A 4 -11.59 3.16 13.18
CA MET A 4 -11.66 3.53 11.77
C MET A 4 -10.25 3.77 11.24
N ASN A 5 -9.45 2.70 11.12
CA ASN A 5 -8.22 2.71 10.33
C ASN A 5 -8.63 2.73 8.85
N GLY A 6 -8.80 3.95 8.33
CA GLY A 6 -9.28 4.23 6.98
C GLY A 6 -8.33 3.72 5.91
N ASN A 7 -8.49 2.45 5.53
CA ASN A 7 -7.83 1.79 4.42
C ASN A 7 -8.39 2.34 3.08
N PHE A 8 -8.03 3.56 2.70
CA PHE A 8 -8.40 4.13 1.40
C PHE A 8 -7.44 3.67 0.31
N CYS A 9 -7.98 3.31 -0.86
CA CYS A 9 -7.18 2.97 -2.02
C CYS A 9 -6.52 4.21 -2.63
N VAL A 10 -5.23 4.16 -2.92
CA VAL A 10 -4.48 5.26 -3.55
C VAL A 10 -4.82 5.49 -5.03
N LYS A 11 -5.59 4.56 -5.65
CA LYS A 11 -5.95 4.64 -7.06
C LYS A 11 -7.40 5.05 -7.30
N CYS A 12 -8.35 4.44 -6.59
CA CYS A 12 -9.77 4.78 -6.73
C CYS A 12 -10.31 5.66 -5.59
N GLU A 13 -9.51 5.93 -4.56
CA GLU A 13 -9.90 6.74 -3.40
C GLU A 13 -11.09 6.18 -2.61
N GLU A 14 -11.49 4.94 -2.90
CA GLU A 14 -12.54 4.24 -2.18
C GLU A 14 -11.97 3.49 -0.97
N LYS A 15 -12.81 3.38 0.06
CA LYS A 15 -12.53 2.53 1.22
C LYS A 15 -12.68 1.07 0.84
N LYS A 16 -11.88 0.20 1.46
CA LYS A 16 -12.12 -1.24 1.43
C LYS A 16 -13.55 -1.55 1.89
N VAL A 17 -14.45 -1.89 0.97
CA VAL A 17 -15.88 -2.09 1.27
C VAL A 17 -16.14 -3.48 1.84
N ILE A 18 -15.32 -4.47 1.47
CA ILE A 18 -15.52 -5.88 1.80
C ILE A 18 -14.34 -6.40 2.62
N GLN A 19 -14.59 -7.06 3.74
CA GLN A 19 -13.51 -7.63 4.59
C GLN A 19 -12.59 -8.60 3.83
N THR A 20 -13.10 -9.30 2.81
CA THR A 20 -12.34 -10.24 1.97
C THR A 20 -11.47 -9.58 0.91
N GLU A 21 -11.64 -8.28 0.64
CA GLU A 21 -10.89 -7.60 -0.40
C GLU A 21 -9.42 -7.43 -0.01
N LYS A 22 -8.51 -7.97 -0.80
CA LYS A 22 -7.07 -7.89 -0.53
C LYS A 22 -6.54 -6.51 -0.92
N MET A 23 -5.75 -5.92 -0.04
CA MET A 23 -5.11 -4.62 -0.28
C MET A 23 -3.66 -4.64 0.21
N LEU A 24 -2.78 -4.00 -0.56
CA LEU A 24 -1.41 -3.69 -0.15
C LEU A 24 -1.46 -2.47 0.77
N LYS A 25 -1.08 -2.63 2.04
CA LYS A 25 -0.99 -1.52 2.99
C LYS A 25 0.28 -0.73 2.74
N CYS A 26 0.17 0.59 2.56
CA CYS A 26 1.34 1.44 2.53
C CYS A 26 2.00 1.43 3.90
N ASN A 27 3.31 1.16 3.93
CA ASN A 27 4.13 1.26 5.12
C ASN A 27 4.57 2.70 5.43
N GLY A 28 4.16 3.67 4.62
CA GLY A 28 4.31 5.09 4.92
C GLY A 28 3.21 5.60 5.84
N ASN A 29 3.44 6.72 6.52
CA ASN A 29 2.49 7.35 7.45
C ASN A 29 1.29 8.03 6.76
N CYS A 30 0.92 7.58 5.55
CA CYS A 30 -0.19 8.11 4.78
C CYS A 30 -1.52 7.39 5.05
N ASN A 31 -1.53 6.29 5.82
CA ASN A 31 -2.72 5.48 6.13
C ASN A 31 -3.52 5.02 4.88
N LYS A 32 -2.89 4.99 3.70
CA LYS A 32 -3.52 4.53 2.44
C LYS A 32 -3.03 3.13 2.06
N GLY A 33 -3.76 2.46 1.18
CA GLY A 33 -3.37 1.19 0.57
C GLY A 33 -3.70 1.12 -0.90
N LEU A 34 -3.49 -0.04 -1.52
CA LEU A 34 -3.85 -0.29 -2.91
C LEU A 34 -4.66 -1.58 -2.98
N HIS A 35 -5.90 -1.53 -3.46
CA HIS A 35 -6.66 -2.75 -3.73
C HIS A 35 -5.92 -3.59 -4.76
N TYR A 36 -5.93 -4.91 -4.59
CA TYR A 36 -5.30 -5.82 -5.54
C TYR A 36 -5.92 -5.67 -6.94
N THR A 37 -7.23 -5.41 -7.00
CA THR A 37 -7.98 -5.15 -8.24
C THR A 37 -7.67 -3.80 -8.89
N CYS A 38 -7.31 -2.79 -8.09
CA CYS A 38 -6.88 -1.48 -8.59
C CYS A 38 -5.39 -1.44 -8.91
N SER A 39 -4.66 -2.51 -8.58
CA SER A 39 -3.23 -2.62 -8.81
C SER A 39 -2.95 -2.96 -10.26
N SER A 40 -1.84 -2.44 -10.78
CA SER A 40 -1.28 -2.88 -12.07
C SER A 40 -0.39 -4.11 -11.93
N TYR A 41 -0.12 -4.58 -10.70
CA TYR A 41 0.60 -5.82 -10.43
C TYR A 41 -0.20 -7.03 -10.90
N ASN A 42 0.50 -8.00 -11.47
CA ASN A 42 -0.09 -9.30 -11.79
C ASN A 42 -0.28 -10.15 -10.51
N THR A 43 -1.02 -11.25 -10.63
CA THR A 43 -1.33 -12.15 -9.50
C THR A 43 -0.09 -12.67 -8.79
N SER A 44 0.99 -13.01 -9.53
CA SER A 44 2.22 -13.55 -8.96
C SER A 44 2.99 -12.49 -8.16
N GLU A 45 3.06 -11.25 -8.64
CA GLU A 45 3.66 -10.13 -7.91
C GLU A 45 2.90 -9.83 -6.62
N LEU A 46 1.56 -9.84 -6.69
CA LEU A 46 0.70 -9.65 -5.52
C LEU A 46 0.87 -10.77 -4.50
N GLN A 47 0.92 -12.03 -4.94
CA GLN A 47 1.20 -13.19 -4.08
C GLN A 47 2.58 -13.08 -3.43
N PHE A 48 3.61 -12.69 -4.17
CA PHE A 48 4.96 -12.50 -3.65
C PHE A 48 5.00 -11.43 -2.55
N LEU A 49 4.36 -10.28 -2.78
CA LEU A 49 4.25 -9.20 -1.79
C LEU A 49 3.48 -9.65 -0.54
N GLU A 50 2.43 -10.45 -0.70
CA GLU A 50 1.65 -10.99 0.42
C GLU A 50 2.47 -11.99 1.27
N SER A 51 3.13 -12.95 0.62
CA SER A 51 3.97 -13.94 1.28
C SER A 51 5.16 -13.31 1.99
N ASN A 52 5.68 -12.19 1.47
CA ASN A 52 6.83 -11.49 2.02
C ASN A 52 6.47 -10.21 2.78
N LYS A 53 5.21 -10.00 3.16
CA LYS A 53 4.74 -8.77 3.83
C LYS A 53 5.49 -8.38 5.11
N ASN A 54 6.14 -9.34 5.77
CA ASN A 54 6.95 -9.10 6.97
C ASN A 54 8.37 -8.61 6.65
N ASN A 55 8.87 -8.92 5.44
CA ASN A 55 10.22 -8.57 4.99
C ASN A 55 10.21 -7.39 4.01
N ILE A 56 9.14 -7.25 3.22
CA ILE A 56 9.01 -6.24 2.18
C ILE A 56 8.03 -5.17 2.63
N LYS A 57 8.53 -3.94 2.72
CA LYS A 57 7.72 -2.76 2.98
C LYS A 57 7.27 -2.16 1.65
N TRP A 58 5.97 -2.23 1.38
CA TRP A 58 5.39 -1.58 0.22
C TRP A 58 5.07 -0.11 0.55
N PHE A 59 5.44 0.80 -0.35
CA PHE A 59 5.10 2.21 -0.24
C PHE A 59 4.25 2.62 -1.43
N CYS A 60 3.15 3.33 -1.18
CA CYS A 60 2.36 3.92 -2.25
C CYS A 60 3.12 5.09 -2.88
N ASP A 61 2.73 5.47 -4.10
CA ASP A 61 3.42 6.51 -4.88
C ASP A 61 3.65 7.80 -4.08
N GLY A 62 2.61 8.31 -3.42
CA GLY A 62 2.71 9.53 -2.60
C GLY A 62 3.61 9.40 -1.36
N CYS A 63 3.84 8.19 -0.85
CA CYS A 63 4.76 7.93 0.26
C CYS A 63 6.16 7.52 -0.23
N SER A 64 6.27 6.94 -1.43
CA SER A 64 7.53 6.57 -2.08
C SER A 64 8.32 7.82 -2.51
N GLN A 65 7.64 8.83 -3.05
CA GLN A 65 8.28 10.09 -3.43
C GLN A 65 8.93 10.81 -2.23
N SER A 66 8.34 10.75 -1.04
CA SER A 66 8.91 11.32 0.19
C SER A 66 10.18 10.62 0.68
N ASN A 67 10.46 9.39 0.24
CA ASN A 67 11.67 8.66 0.59
C ASN A 67 12.83 8.89 -0.39
N THR A 68 12.65 9.76 -1.40
CA THR A 68 13.75 10.28 -2.23
C THR A 68 14.39 11.50 -1.58
N THR A 69 14.70 11.42 -0.28
CA THR A 69 15.72 12.28 0.33
C THR A 69 16.97 11.43 0.57
N VAL A 70 17.51 10.84 -0.51
CA VAL A 70 18.93 10.47 -0.51
C VAL A 70 19.67 11.77 -0.74
N ARG A 71 19.96 12.50 0.34
CA ARG A 71 21.03 13.51 0.30
C ARG A 71 22.31 12.75 0.06
N VAL A 72 22.70 12.60 -1.21
CA VAL A 72 24.10 12.43 -1.56
C VAL A 72 24.75 13.78 -1.27
N SER A 73 25.21 13.94 -0.03
CA SER A 73 26.22 14.95 0.27
C SER A 73 27.52 14.47 -0.36
N GLN A 74 27.86 15.09 -1.50
CA GLN A 74 29.22 15.10 -2.04
C GLN A 74 30.18 15.74 -1.03
#